data_AF-A0A381EJS6-F1
#
_entry.id   AF-A0A381EJS6-F1
#
_cell.length_a   1.000
_cell.length_b   1.000
_cell.length_c   1.000
_cell.angle_alpha   90.00
_cell.angle_beta   90.00
_cell.angle_gamma   90.00
#
_symmetry.space_group_name_H-M   'P 1'
#
loop_
_entity.id
_entity.type
_entity.pdbx_description
1 polymer ?
#
loop_
_entity_poly.entity_id
_entity_poly.type
_entity_poly.pdbx_seq_one_letter_code
_entity_poly.pdbx_strand_id
1 'polypeptide(L)'
;MGLIDRFNHKQKLCDIGKTYRNYRYVKITQRDLEFLESQNIFEEQRNLGGALDFVFGGIAQDVLDIINAFSPQYVSVSEMMFFVSFLGKDYQGKILTKDVIIDFINEFRSLKARQKVVEDVVNEFCVPTNFSGNKTQKRDFHNWKNETQTLFDSFDLMALFEYDRNKQRLLLKASINGENIAFKRSSIIKQEYFKQHEVQKDICFELHHIVPFYYAKDIDALKAIDNCQNLIYIDTNSHKIFTLDKSAKKAIRLDFRDKDAVLDNLIGDEVVLKYTDNIRYKVALQERMLKYNKVLLGL
;
A
#
# COMPACT_ATOMS: atom_id res chain seq x y z
N MET A 1 -7.62 7.23 10.47
CA MET A 1 -8.72 7.00 9.51
C MET A 1 -8.97 8.21 8.63
N GLY A 2 -8.85 9.45 9.13
CA GLY A 2 -9.05 10.65 8.29
C GLY A 2 -10.53 11.01 8.09
N LEU A 3 -11.40 10.45 8.94
CA LEU A 3 -12.85 10.68 8.95
C LEU A 3 -13.24 11.90 9.80
N ILE A 4 -12.39 12.27 10.76
CA ILE A 4 -12.62 13.44 11.61
C ILE A 4 -11.39 14.33 11.63
N ASP A 5 -11.63 15.63 11.58
CA ASP A 5 -10.66 16.68 11.86
C ASP A 5 -10.85 17.16 13.29
N ARG A 6 -9.73 17.28 14.02
CA ARG A 6 -9.72 17.76 15.40
C ARG A 6 -9.07 19.12 15.47
N PHE A 7 -9.65 20.03 16.24
CA PHE A 7 -9.14 21.38 16.38
C PHE A 7 -8.90 21.74 17.85
N ASN A 8 -7.89 22.56 18.07
CA ASN A 8 -7.60 23.11 19.39
C ASN A 8 -8.56 24.27 19.74
N HIS A 9 -8.39 24.85 20.94
CA HIS A 9 -9.20 25.98 21.40
C HIS A 9 -9.15 27.23 20.52
N LYS A 10 -8.15 27.37 19.64
CA LYS A 10 -8.03 28.47 18.66
C LYS A 10 -8.58 28.10 17.29
N GLN A 11 -9.34 27.01 17.18
CA GLN A 11 -9.87 26.47 15.93
C GLN A 11 -8.77 26.14 14.89
N LYS A 12 -7.53 25.90 15.34
CA LYS A 12 -6.47 25.40 14.44
C LYS A 12 -6.49 23.88 14.39
N LEU A 13 -6.33 23.33 13.19
CA LEU A 13 -6.26 21.89 12.96
C LEU A 13 -5.11 21.28 13.77
N CYS A 14 -5.39 20.17 14.45
CA CYS A 14 -4.41 19.45 15.24
C CYS A 14 -3.71 18.41 14.37
N ASP A 15 -2.37 18.40 14.42
CA ASP A 15 -1.56 17.40 13.73
C ASP A 15 -1.90 15.95 14.15
N ILE A 16 -1.93 15.06 13.16
CA ILE A 16 -2.16 13.63 13.36
C ILE A 16 -0.95 13.02 14.09
N GLY A 17 -1.20 12.23 15.13
CA GLY A 17 -0.16 11.55 15.91
C GLY A 17 0.47 12.38 17.03
N LYS A 18 0.10 13.65 17.18
CA LYS A 18 0.47 14.47 18.35
C LYS A 18 -0.65 14.47 19.38
N THR A 19 -0.30 14.36 20.65
CA THR A 19 -1.23 14.53 21.76
C THR A 19 -1.40 16.01 22.07
N TYR A 20 -2.64 16.50 22.00
CA TYR A 20 -2.99 17.85 22.43
C TYR A 20 -3.74 17.77 23.76
N ARG A 21 -3.37 18.62 24.73
CA ARG A 21 -4.05 18.66 26.04
C ARG A 21 -5.52 19.07 25.94
N ASN A 22 -5.87 19.91 24.96
CA ASN A 22 -7.20 20.52 24.81
C ASN A 22 -7.71 20.41 23.36
N TYR A 23 -8.12 19.21 22.92
CA TYR A 23 -9.01 19.10 21.77
C TYR A 23 -10.35 19.73 22.16
N ARG A 24 -10.83 20.71 21.39
CA ARG A 24 -12.04 21.48 21.76
C ARG A 24 -13.15 21.41 20.71
N TYR A 25 -12.78 21.23 19.45
CA TYR A 25 -13.74 21.11 18.36
C TYR A 25 -13.41 19.91 17.49
N VAL A 26 -14.45 19.33 16.89
CA VAL A 26 -14.37 18.23 15.93
C VAL A 26 -15.21 18.61 14.73
N LYS A 27 -14.71 18.28 13.53
CA LYS A 27 -15.45 18.41 12.28
C LYS A 27 -15.42 17.05 11.56
N ILE A 28 -16.55 16.67 11.00
CA ILE A 28 -16.67 15.55 10.07
C ILE A 28 -15.95 15.94 8.77
N THR A 29 -15.09 15.07 8.25
CA THR A 29 -14.40 15.34 6.98
C THR A 29 -15.30 15.01 5.80
N GLN A 30 -14.99 15.53 4.61
CA GLN A 30 -15.72 15.19 3.40
C GLN A 30 -15.73 13.67 3.14
N ARG A 31 -14.63 12.98 3.46
CA ARG A 31 -14.51 11.53 3.34
C ARG A 31 -15.48 10.77 4.26
N ASP A 32 -15.74 11.31 5.45
CA ASP A 32 -16.71 10.70 6.37
C ASP A 32 -18.14 10.97 5.95
N LEU A 33 -18.43 12.15 5.39
CA LEU A 33 -19.72 12.40 4.72
C LEU A 33 -19.94 11.42 3.56
N GLU A 34 -18.94 11.26 2.68
CA GLU A 34 -18.99 10.28 1.58
C GLU A 34 -19.19 8.84 2.08
N PHE A 35 -18.62 8.48 3.23
CA PHE A 35 -18.82 7.16 3.84
C PHE A 35 -20.24 6.99 4.41
N LEU A 36 -20.78 8.01 5.09
CA LEU A 36 -22.14 8.00 5.63
C LEU A 36 -23.21 8.03 4.52
N GLU A 37 -22.87 8.61 3.38
CA GLU A 37 -23.73 8.72 2.20
C GLU A 37 -23.59 7.55 1.22
N SER A 38 -22.78 6.53 1.53
CA SER A 38 -22.62 5.33 0.70
C SER A 38 -23.98 4.67 0.41
N GLN A 39 -24.26 4.40 -0.86
CA GLN A 39 -25.55 3.87 -1.32
C GLN A 39 -25.58 2.35 -1.41
N ASN A 40 -24.42 1.70 -1.38
CA ASN A 40 -24.28 0.26 -1.49
C ASN A 40 -23.04 -0.27 -0.77
N ILE A 41 -22.98 -1.59 -0.58
CA ILE A 41 -21.89 -2.26 0.15
C ILE A 41 -20.52 -2.07 -0.50
N PHE A 42 -20.46 -1.90 -1.82
CA PHE A 42 -19.20 -1.68 -2.51
C PHE A 42 -18.65 -0.27 -2.20
N GLU A 43 -19.49 0.75 -2.26
CA GLU A 43 -19.14 2.12 -1.87
C GLU A 43 -18.72 2.19 -0.40
N GLU A 44 -19.44 1.50 0.49
CA GLU A 44 -19.09 1.39 1.91
C GLU A 44 -17.72 0.75 2.10
N GLN A 45 -17.46 -0.41 1.49
CA GLN A 45 -16.17 -1.11 1.57
C GLN A 45 -15.03 -0.32 0.92
N ARG A 46 -15.30 0.44 -0.14
CA ARG A 46 -14.32 1.33 -0.80
C ARG A 46 -13.93 2.47 0.12
N ASN A 47 -14.92 3.18 0.68
CA ASN A 47 -14.71 4.31 1.58
C ASN A 47 -14.03 3.86 2.89
N LEU A 48 -14.47 2.75 3.47
CA LEU A 48 -13.83 2.13 4.63
C LEU A 48 -12.40 1.68 4.31
N GLY A 49 -12.18 1.06 3.15
CA GLY A 49 -10.86 0.65 2.69
C GLY A 49 -9.89 1.82 2.59
N GLY A 50 -10.30 2.95 2.01
CA GLY A 50 -9.49 4.16 1.97
C GLY A 50 -9.18 4.75 3.36
N ALA A 51 -10.08 4.59 4.33
CA ALA A 51 -9.87 5.01 5.71
C ALA A 51 -8.91 4.09 6.48
N LEU A 52 -8.98 2.78 6.23
CA LEU A 52 -8.11 1.75 6.81
C LEU A 52 -6.70 1.83 6.22
N ASP A 53 -6.57 1.96 4.90
CA ASP A 53 -5.28 2.15 4.26
C ASP A 53 -4.56 3.41 4.77
N PHE A 54 -5.31 4.49 5.04
CA PHE A 54 -4.77 5.66 5.71
C PHE A 54 -4.20 5.37 7.12
N VAL A 55 -4.81 4.44 7.86
CA VAL A 55 -4.31 3.99 9.17
C VAL A 55 -3.06 3.14 9.02
N PHE A 56 -3.04 2.22 8.06
CA PHE A 56 -1.88 1.35 7.77
C PHE A 56 -0.74 2.07 7.08
N GLY A 57 -0.93 3.36 6.78
CA GLY A 57 0.08 4.14 6.11
C GLY A 57 0.27 3.67 4.68
N GLY A 58 -0.81 3.46 3.92
CA GLY A 58 -0.74 3.29 2.46
C GLY A 58 -0.25 1.93 1.98
N ILE A 59 -0.04 0.97 2.88
CA ILE A 59 0.56 -0.32 2.54
C ILE A 59 -0.39 -1.25 1.78
N ALA A 60 -1.70 -0.95 1.73
CA ALA A 60 -2.66 -1.88 1.18
C ALA A 60 -2.43 -2.12 -0.32
N GLN A 61 -2.01 -1.11 -1.08
CA GLN A 61 -1.59 -1.25 -2.47
C GLN A 61 -0.38 -2.19 -2.59
N ASP A 62 0.62 -2.03 -1.73
CA ASP A 62 1.82 -2.86 -1.76
C ASP A 62 1.53 -4.31 -1.36
N VAL A 63 0.65 -4.53 -0.38
CA VAL A 63 0.19 -5.88 0.01
C VAL A 63 -0.54 -6.56 -1.15
N LEU A 64 -1.40 -5.83 -1.87
CA LEU A 64 -2.08 -6.34 -3.05
C LEU A 64 -1.06 -6.77 -4.12
N ASP A 65 -0.09 -5.92 -4.44
CA ASP A 65 0.97 -6.19 -5.41
C ASP A 65 1.78 -7.44 -5.04
N ILE A 66 2.14 -7.58 -3.76
CA ILE A 66 2.90 -8.73 -3.22
C ILE A 66 2.07 -10.01 -3.35
N ILE A 67 0.81 -10.02 -2.92
CA ILE A 67 -0.06 -11.21 -3.05
C ILE A 67 -0.22 -11.61 -4.52
N ASN A 68 -0.41 -10.63 -5.40
CA ASN A 68 -0.60 -10.84 -6.84
C ASN A 68 0.68 -11.31 -7.57
N ALA A 69 1.85 -11.24 -6.92
CA ALA A 69 3.09 -11.78 -7.46
C ALA A 69 3.20 -13.32 -7.30
N PHE A 70 2.39 -13.93 -6.44
CA PHE A 70 2.48 -15.36 -6.13
C PHE A 70 1.44 -16.21 -6.86
N SER A 71 1.75 -17.50 -7.00
CA SER A 71 0.80 -18.53 -7.42
C SER A 71 0.97 -19.75 -6.50
N PRO A 72 0.01 -20.05 -5.60
CA PRO A 72 -1.27 -19.37 -5.41
C PRO A 72 -1.11 -17.96 -4.81
N GLN A 73 -2.08 -17.08 -5.10
CA GLN A 73 -2.10 -15.66 -4.66
C GLN A 73 -2.50 -15.54 -3.19
N TYR A 74 -1.54 -15.69 -2.28
CA TYR A 74 -1.75 -15.45 -0.85
C TYR A 74 -0.47 -14.99 -0.16
N VAL A 75 -0.62 -14.46 1.05
CA VAL A 75 0.45 -14.24 2.03
C VAL A 75 -0.02 -14.79 3.38
N SER A 76 0.79 -15.60 4.07
CA SER A 76 0.47 -16.13 5.40
C SER A 76 0.73 -15.10 6.51
N VAL A 77 0.17 -15.32 7.70
CA VAL A 77 0.47 -14.50 8.89
C VAL A 77 1.99 -14.44 9.16
N SER A 78 2.68 -15.57 9.08
CA SER A 78 4.14 -15.63 9.29
C SER A 78 4.91 -14.83 8.23
N GLU A 79 4.49 -14.90 6.96
CA GLU A 79 5.12 -14.14 5.87
C GLU A 79 4.89 -12.63 6.02
N MET A 80 3.69 -12.23 6.47
CA MET A 80 3.39 -10.83 6.79
C MET A 80 4.25 -10.33 7.96
N MET A 81 4.36 -11.13 9.03
CA MET A 81 5.23 -10.83 10.17
C MET A 81 6.67 -10.68 9.70
N PHE A 82 7.28 -11.75 9.19
CA PHE A 82 8.73 -11.79 8.99
C PHE A 82 9.24 -10.91 7.86
N PHE A 83 8.42 -10.64 6.84
CA PHE A 83 8.88 -9.97 5.64
C PHE A 83 8.07 -8.70 5.33
N VAL A 84 6.77 -8.81 5.08
CA VAL A 84 5.98 -7.68 4.55
C VAL A 84 5.93 -6.50 5.54
N SER A 85 5.90 -6.76 6.85
CA SER A 85 5.92 -5.69 7.88
C SER A 85 7.20 -4.84 7.88
N PHE A 86 8.26 -5.30 7.20
CA PHE A 86 9.53 -4.60 7.03
C PHE A 86 9.66 -3.86 5.69
N LEU A 87 8.61 -3.83 4.87
CA LEU A 87 8.61 -3.08 3.61
C LEU A 87 9.04 -1.61 3.81
N GLY A 88 9.98 -1.13 2.98
CA GLY A 88 10.50 0.23 3.03
C GLY A 88 11.41 0.54 4.23
N LYS A 89 11.74 -0.45 5.06
CA LYS A 89 12.75 -0.33 6.15
C LYS A 89 14.16 -0.52 5.59
N ASP A 90 15.13 0.10 6.24
CA ASP A 90 16.54 -0.18 5.98
C ASP A 90 16.96 -1.47 6.68
N TYR A 91 17.67 -2.33 5.96
CA TYR A 91 18.34 -3.49 6.49
C TYR A 91 19.72 -3.61 5.84
N GLN A 92 20.77 -3.52 6.67
CA GLN A 92 22.17 -3.58 6.22
C GLN A 92 22.52 -2.54 5.14
N GLY A 93 21.97 -1.32 5.25
CA GLY A 93 22.23 -0.23 4.30
C GLY A 93 21.50 -0.38 2.97
N LYS A 94 20.51 -1.28 2.89
CA LYS A 94 19.63 -1.44 1.73
C LYS A 94 18.17 -1.29 2.17
N ILE A 95 17.39 -0.59 1.37
CA ILE A 95 15.94 -0.50 1.56
C ILE A 95 15.30 -1.81 1.12
N LEU A 96 14.43 -2.38 1.95
CA LEU A 96 13.66 -3.57 1.63
C LEU A 96 12.50 -3.21 0.70
N THR A 97 12.73 -3.40 -0.60
CA THR A 97 11.77 -3.18 -1.69
C THR A 97 10.75 -4.32 -1.80
N LYS A 98 9.66 -4.12 -2.55
CA LYS A 98 8.67 -5.18 -2.81
C LYS A 98 9.29 -6.42 -3.42
N ASP A 99 10.22 -6.23 -4.37
CA ASP A 99 10.89 -7.35 -5.04
C ASP A 99 11.76 -8.15 -4.06
N VAL A 100 12.48 -7.48 -3.15
CA VAL A 100 13.26 -8.16 -2.10
C VAL A 100 12.35 -8.91 -1.13
N ILE A 101 11.22 -8.32 -0.73
CA ILE A 101 10.23 -9.00 0.11
C ILE A 101 9.68 -10.25 -0.58
N ILE A 102 9.39 -10.18 -1.88
CA ILE A 102 8.93 -11.32 -2.68
C ILE A 102 9.98 -12.42 -2.72
N ASP A 103 11.25 -12.07 -2.91
CA ASP A 103 12.36 -13.03 -2.91
C ASP A 103 12.50 -13.74 -1.55
N PHE A 104 12.45 -13.00 -0.44
CA PHE A 104 12.48 -13.60 0.90
C PHE A 104 11.30 -14.52 1.18
N ILE A 105 10.09 -14.16 0.73
CA ILE A 105 8.93 -15.05 0.84
C ILE A 105 9.13 -16.31 0.00
N ASN A 106 9.66 -16.21 -1.21
CA ASN A 106 9.95 -17.38 -2.05
C ASN A 106 11.01 -18.30 -1.40
N GLU A 107 12.08 -17.72 -0.86
CA GLU A 107 13.10 -18.45 -0.11
C GLU A 107 12.49 -19.17 1.11
N PHE A 108 11.68 -18.46 1.90
CA PHE A 108 10.96 -19.04 3.04
C PHE A 108 10.00 -20.16 2.59
N ARG A 109 9.27 -19.96 1.49
CA ARG A 109 8.40 -20.97 0.87
C ARG A 109 9.16 -22.22 0.44
N SER A 110 10.38 -22.05 -0.07
CA SER A 110 11.24 -23.15 -0.53
C SER A 110 11.66 -24.10 0.61
N LEU A 111 11.65 -23.63 1.86
CA LEU A 111 11.98 -24.44 3.04
C LEU A 111 10.94 -25.53 3.34
N LYS A 112 9.72 -25.40 2.81
CA LYS A 112 8.61 -26.35 3.01
C LYS A 112 8.39 -26.63 4.51
N ALA A 113 8.45 -27.89 4.94
CA ALA A 113 8.27 -28.28 6.34
C ALA A 113 9.26 -27.60 7.31
N ARG A 114 10.43 -27.16 6.83
CA ARG A 114 11.43 -26.47 7.67
C ARG A 114 11.05 -25.04 8.03
N GLN A 115 10.02 -24.46 7.41
CA GLN A 115 9.45 -23.17 7.83
C GLN A 115 9.05 -23.20 9.29
N LYS A 116 8.47 -24.32 9.74
CA LYS A 116 8.02 -24.47 11.12
C LYS A 116 9.18 -24.36 12.11
N VAL A 117 10.33 -24.93 11.75
CA VAL A 117 11.55 -24.81 12.57
C VAL A 117 12.02 -23.36 12.65
N VAL A 118 11.98 -22.61 11.55
CA VAL A 118 12.31 -21.17 11.55
C VAL A 118 11.35 -20.40 12.46
N GLU A 119 10.04 -20.65 12.34
CA GLU A 119 9.05 -20.02 13.22
C GLU A 119 9.30 -20.34 14.69
N ASP A 120 9.62 -21.60 15.02
CA ASP A 120 9.85 -22.03 16.39
C ASP A 120 11.11 -21.37 16.98
N VAL A 121 12.19 -21.25 16.21
CA VAL A 121 13.41 -20.53 16.62
C VAL A 121 13.12 -19.04 16.85
N VAL A 122 12.37 -18.40 15.95
CA VAL A 122 11.99 -17.00 16.11
C VAL A 122 11.08 -16.81 17.33
N ASN A 123 10.14 -17.74 17.56
CA ASN A 123 9.25 -17.71 18.71
C ASN A 123 10.04 -17.84 20.02
N GLU A 124 10.97 -18.79 20.12
CA GLU A 124 11.84 -18.99 21.28
C GLU A 124 12.71 -17.76 21.58
N PHE A 125 13.25 -17.12 20.53
CA PHE A 125 13.98 -15.86 20.66
C PHE A 125 13.09 -14.71 21.15
N CYS A 126 11.83 -14.67 20.70
CA CYS A 126 10.87 -13.60 21.00
C CYS A 126 10.02 -13.88 22.24
N VAL A 127 10.54 -14.63 23.23
CA VAL A 127 9.85 -14.89 24.50
C VAL A 127 10.08 -13.74 25.48
N PRO A 128 9.02 -13.02 25.90
CA PRO A 128 9.09 -11.88 26.83
C PRO A 128 9.85 -12.14 28.15
N THR A 129 9.73 -13.34 28.70
CA THR A 129 10.33 -13.70 29.99
C THR A 129 11.82 -13.96 29.91
N ASN A 130 12.34 -14.26 28.72
CA ASN A 130 13.77 -14.50 28.48
C ASN A 130 14.55 -13.19 28.30
N PHE A 131 13.85 -12.07 28.12
CA PHE A 131 14.46 -10.77 27.85
C PHE A 131 14.81 -10.00 29.14
N SER A 132 16.05 -9.54 29.22
CA SER A 132 16.51 -8.56 30.21
C SER A 132 17.00 -7.29 29.51
N GLY A 133 16.78 -6.12 30.12
CA GLY A 133 17.18 -4.82 29.56
C GLY A 133 16.02 -3.87 29.28
N ASN A 134 16.18 -3.01 28.27
CA ASN A 134 15.21 -1.95 27.97
C ASN A 134 13.92 -2.52 27.36
N LYS A 135 12.76 -2.19 27.94
CA LYS A 135 11.44 -2.64 27.45
C LYS A 135 11.18 -2.34 25.98
N THR A 136 11.78 -1.30 25.40
CA THR A 136 11.65 -1.00 23.95
C THR A 136 12.31 -2.02 23.04
N GLN A 137 13.27 -2.79 23.58
CA GLN A 137 13.95 -3.88 22.86
C GLN A 137 13.37 -5.26 23.16
N LYS A 138 12.35 -5.32 24.03
CA LYS A 138 11.63 -6.55 24.32
C LYS A 138 10.87 -6.99 23.07
N ARG A 139 10.92 -8.28 22.78
CA ARG A 139 10.18 -8.91 21.68
C ARG A 139 9.13 -9.86 22.27
N ASP A 140 8.00 -9.94 21.58
CA ASP A 140 6.86 -10.77 21.97
C ASP A 140 6.23 -11.34 20.69
N PHE A 141 6.49 -12.63 20.45
CA PHE A 141 6.00 -13.30 19.25
C PHE A 141 4.47 -13.34 19.20
N HIS A 142 3.82 -13.59 20.34
CA HIS A 142 2.36 -13.69 20.40
C HIS A 142 1.71 -12.34 20.14
N ASN A 143 2.23 -11.27 20.74
CA ASN A 143 1.73 -9.93 20.45
C ASN A 143 1.91 -9.55 18.98
N TRP A 144 3.09 -9.82 18.39
CA TRP A 144 3.33 -9.55 16.98
C TRP A 144 2.39 -10.32 16.04
N LYS A 145 2.11 -11.59 16.38
CA LYS A 145 1.12 -12.41 15.67
C LYS A 145 -0.29 -11.83 15.80
N ASN A 146 -0.71 -11.44 17.00
CA ASN A 146 -2.04 -10.87 17.24
C ASN A 146 -2.23 -9.54 16.48
N GLU A 147 -1.22 -8.67 16.48
CA GLU A 147 -1.23 -7.42 15.70
C GLU A 147 -1.36 -7.72 14.21
N THR A 148 -0.65 -8.73 13.71
CA THR A 148 -0.72 -9.15 12.30
C THR A 148 -2.09 -9.72 11.93
N GLN A 149 -2.69 -10.53 12.80
CA GLN A 149 -4.04 -11.05 12.59
C GLN A 149 -5.08 -9.93 12.62
N THR A 150 -4.94 -8.94 13.52
CA THR A 150 -5.81 -7.75 13.56
C THR A 150 -5.70 -6.93 12.29
N LEU A 151 -4.49 -6.83 11.72
CA LEU A 151 -4.27 -6.22 10.42
C LEU A 151 -4.98 -7.01 9.31
N PHE A 152 -4.92 -8.35 9.32
CA PHE A 152 -5.65 -9.19 8.37
C PHE A 152 -7.17 -9.07 8.50
N ASP A 153 -7.70 -9.04 9.73
CA ASP A 153 -9.12 -8.79 9.97
C ASP A 153 -9.55 -7.43 9.42
N SER A 154 -8.66 -6.42 9.48
CA SER A 154 -8.95 -5.14 8.88
C SER A 154 -8.89 -5.17 7.35
N PHE A 155 -7.95 -5.91 6.76
CA PHE A 155 -7.93 -6.13 5.31
C PHE A 155 -9.20 -6.85 4.82
N ASP A 156 -9.73 -7.80 5.58
CA ASP A 156 -10.97 -8.55 5.28
C ASP A 156 -12.19 -7.63 5.11
N LEU A 157 -12.21 -6.50 5.83
CA LEU A 157 -13.23 -5.45 5.69
C LEU A 157 -13.11 -4.64 4.40
N MET A 158 -11.98 -4.72 3.71
CA MET A 158 -11.72 -4.00 2.47
C MET A 158 -12.26 -4.79 1.26
N ALA A 159 -12.57 -4.07 0.19
CA ALA A 159 -13.21 -4.65 -1.00
C ALA A 159 -12.38 -5.74 -1.70
N LEU A 160 -11.04 -5.74 -1.55
CA LEU A 160 -10.14 -6.55 -2.38
C LEU A 160 -9.54 -7.77 -1.68
N PHE A 161 -9.64 -7.87 -0.36
CA PHE A 161 -8.99 -8.94 0.39
C PHE A 161 -9.99 -9.84 1.09
N GLU A 162 -9.53 -11.06 1.36
CA GLU A 162 -10.25 -12.06 2.14
C GLU A 162 -9.27 -12.72 3.11
N TYR A 163 -9.67 -12.83 4.39
CA TYR A 163 -8.87 -13.50 5.40
C TYR A 163 -9.37 -14.93 5.68
N ASP A 164 -8.61 -15.92 5.20
CA ASP A 164 -8.80 -17.34 5.52
C ASP A 164 -8.24 -17.62 6.92
N ARG A 165 -9.10 -17.49 7.92
CA ARG A 165 -8.79 -17.73 9.34
C ARG A 165 -8.37 -19.16 9.63
N ASN A 166 -8.84 -20.15 8.85
CA ASN A 166 -8.47 -21.54 9.07
C ASN A 166 -7.02 -21.80 8.67
N LYS A 167 -6.59 -21.26 7.52
CA LYS A 167 -5.22 -21.41 7.01
C LYS A 167 -4.30 -20.25 7.38
N GLN A 168 -4.80 -19.25 8.12
CA GLN A 168 -4.03 -18.11 8.61
C GLN A 168 -3.32 -17.36 7.48
N ARG A 169 -4.08 -17.00 6.43
CA ARG A 169 -3.55 -16.35 5.22
C ARG A 169 -4.51 -15.31 4.64
N LEU A 170 -3.93 -14.24 4.12
CA LEU A 170 -4.62 -13.20 3.38
C LEU A 170 -4.61 -13.55 1.89
N LEU A 171 -5.77 -13.40 1.26
CA LEU A 171 -6.05 -13.72 -0.15
C LEU A 171 -6.60 -12.48 -0.85
N LEU A 172 -6.63 -12.51 -2.18
CA LEU A 172 -7.43 -11.57 -2.97
C LEU A 172 -8.83 -12.15 -3.18
N LYS A 173 -9.87 -11.32 -3.06
CA LYS A 173 -11.24 -11.74 -3.39
C LYS A 173 -11.33 -12.08 -4.87
N ALA A 174 -11.87 -13.27 -5.16
CA ALA A 174 -12.12 -13.72 -6.53
C ALA A 174 -13.38 -13.09 -7.14
N SER A 175 -14.29 -12.57 -6.31
CA SER A 175 -15.49 -11.87 -6.75
C SER A 175 -15.94 -10.80 -5.74
N ILE A 176 -16.62 -9.77 -6.25
CA ILE A 176 -17.34 -8.77 -5.45
C ILE A 176 -18.77 -8.73 -5.97
N ASN A 177 -19.76 -8.83 -5.08
CA ASN A 177 -21.18 -8.81 -5.43
C ASN A 177 -21.59 -9.81 -6.52
N GLY A 178 -20.89 -10.96 -6.62
CA GLY A 178 -21.17 -12.00 -7.62
C GLY A 178 -20.44 -11.82 -8.96
N GLU A 179 -19.75 -10.70 -9.17
CA GLU A 179 -18.92 -10.46 -10.35
C GLU A 179 -17.47 -10.89 -10.11
N ASN A 180 -16.90 -11.63 -11.05
CA ASN A 180 -15.52 -12.13 -10.94
C ASN A 180 -14.50 -11.00 -11.12
N ILE A 181 -13.52 -10.98 -10.23
CA ILE A 181 -12.37 -10.10 -10.27
C ILE A 181 -11.15 -10.94 -10.60
N ALA A 182 -10.59 -10.69 -11.79
CA ALA A 182 -9.34 -11.28 -12.22
C ALA A 182 -8.33 -10.16 -12.46
N PHE A 183 -7.36 -10.04 -11.57
CA PHE A 183 -6.21 -9.16 -11.78
C PHE A 183 -5.21 -9.81 -12.70
N LYS A 184 -4.55 -9.02 -13.56
CA LYS A 184 -3.38 -9.52 -14.27
C LYS A 184 -2.28 -9.72 -13.23
N ARG A 185 -1.46 -10.76 -13.38
CA ARG A 185 -0.33 -10.95 -12.46
C ARG A 185 0.55 -9.70 -12.50
N SER A 186 0.96 -9.22 -11.32
CA SER A 186 1.79 -8.02 -11.20
C SER A 186 3.02 -8.06 -12.12
N SER A 187 3.64 -9.24 -12.27
CA SER A 187 4.78 -9.43 -13.17
C SER A 187 4.49 -9.09 -14.65
N ILE A 188 3.28 -9.37 -15.15
CA ILE A 188 2.90 -9.10 -16.54
C ILE A 188 2.78 -7.59 -16.77
N ILE A 189 2.09 -6.88 -15.88
CA ILE A 189 1.92 -5.42 -15.97
C ILE A 189 3.27 -4.72 -15.86
N LYS A 190 4.13 -5.17 -14.93
CA LYS A 190 5.49 -4.64 -14.77
C LYS A 190 6.32 -4.85 -16.04
N GLN A 191 6.31 -6.06 -16.61
CA GLN A 191 7.01 -6.35 -17.87
C GLN A 191 6.51 -5.49 -19.03
N GLU A 192 5.20 -5.28 -19.11
CA GLU A 192 4.59 -4.41 -20.11
C GLU A 192 5.07 -2.97 -19.98
N TYR A 193 5.15 -2.44 -18.75
CA TYR A 193 5.71 -1.12 -18.48
C TYR A 193 7.15 -1.02 -18.99
N PHE A 194 8.05 -1.91 -18.57
CA PHE A 194 9.46 -1.86 -18.98
C PHE A 194 9.62 -1.93 -20.50
N LYS A 195 8.80 -2.76 -21.17
CA LYS A 195 8.79 -2.88 -22.63
C LYS A 195 8.31 -1.60 -23.32
N GLN A 196 7.18 -1.02 -22.90
CA GLN A 196 6.63 0.18 -23.54
C GLN A 196 7.48 1.42 -23.27
N HIS A 197 8.01 1.55 -22.05
CA HIS A 197 8.81 2.68 -21.64
C HIS A 197 10.29 2.56 -22.01
N GLU A 198 10.73 1.44 -22.57
CA GLU A 198 12.14 1.22 -22.98
C GLU A 198 13.14 1.51 -21.85
N VAL A 199 12.73 1.25 -20.61
CA VAL A 199 13.55 1.44 -19.41
C VAL A 199 14.00 0.09 -18.88
N GLN A 200 15.28 0.01 -18.50
CA GLN A 200 15.83 -1.18 -17.86
C GLN A 200 15.53 -1.18 -16.36
N LYS A 201 15.34 -2.37 -15.81
CA LYS A 201 15.12 -2.56 -14.38
C LYS A 201 16.41 -2.21 -13.61
N ASP A 202 16.24 -1.39 -12.59
CA ASP A 202 17.22 -0.88 -11.64
C ASP A 202 16.75 -1.22 -10.22
N ILE A 203 17.65 -1.71 -9.38
CA ILE A 203 17.36 -2.12 -8.01
C ILE A 203 17.00 -0.93 -7.09
N CYS A 204 17.39 0.28 -7.48
CA CYS A 204 17.15 1.50 -6.71
C CYS A 204 15.80 2.15 -7.04
N PHE A 205 15.02 1.57 -7.97
CA PHE A 205 13.75 2.11 -8.45
C PHE A 205 12.64 1.06 -8.35
N GLU A 206 11.42 1.51 -8.13
CA GLU A 206 10.21 0.70 -7.99
C GLU A 206 9.06 1.26 -8.85
N LEU A 207 8.18 0.36 -9.30
CA LEU A 207 6.94 0.74 -9.97
C LEU A 207 5.88 1.11 -8.93
N HIS A 208 5.29 2.28 -9.13
CA HIS A 208 4.26 2.87 -8.28
C HIS A 208 2.97 3.10 -9.07
N HIS A 209 1.82 2.77 -8.48
CA HIS A 209 0.52 3.11 -9.05
C HIS A 209 0.22 4.57 -8.76
N ILE A 210 -0.05 5.37 -9.80
CA ILE A 210 -0.41 6.78 -9.67
C ILE A 210 -1.77 6.91 -8.98
N VAL A 211 -2.79 6.26 -9.55
CA VAL A 211 -4.13 6.15 -8.96
C VAL A 211 -4.22 4.83 -8.20
N PRO A 212 -4.41 4.83 -6.86
CA PRO A 212 -4.53 3.60 -6.08
C PRO A 212 -5.83 2.85 -6.32
N PHE A 213 -5.85 1.52 -6.12
CA PHE A 213 -7.04 0.69 -6.33
C PHE A 213 -8.30 1.12 -5.56
N TYR A 214 -8.17 1.80 -4.42
CA TYR A 214 -9.32 2.30 -3.64
C TYR A 214 -10.06 3.50 -4.28
N TYR A 215 -9.53 4.04 -5.38
CA TYR A 215 -10.25 5.01 -6.20
C TYR A 215 -11.22 4.35 -7.20
N ALA A 216 -11.16 3.03 -7.37
CA ALA A 216 -12.10 2.30 -8.23
C ALA A 216 -13.54 2.46 -7.72
N LYS A 217 -14.44 2.97 -8.58
CA LYS A 217 -15.88 3.11 -8.28
C LYS A 217 -16.70 1.86 -8.60
N ASP A 218 -16.13 0.97 -9.38
CA ASP A 218 -16.71 -0.30 -9.79
C ASP A 218 -15.57 -1.25 -10.23
N ILE A 219 -15.93 -2.47 -10.63
CA ILE A 219 -14.96 -3.51 -11.02
C ILE A 219 -14.25 -3.15 -12.34
N ASP A 220 -14.87 -2.39 -13.23
CA ASP A 220 -14.23 -1.99 -14.49
C ASP A 220 -13.19 -0.90 -14.26
N ALA A 221 -13.46 0.06 -13.37
CA ALA A 221 -12.50 1.02 -12.86
C ALA A 221 -11.33 0.32 -12.16
N LEU A 222 -11.61 -0.74 -11.40
CA LEU A 222 -10.58 -1.54 -10.75
C LEU A 222 -9.63 -2.20 -11.76
N LYS A 223 -10.18 -2.81 -12.82
CA LYS A 223 -9.39 -3.38 -13.93
C LYS A 223 -8.62 -2.30 -14.71
N ALA A 224 -9.19 -1.10 -14.85
CA ALA A 224 -8.53 0.03 -15.50
C ALA A 224 -7.35 0.55 -14.67
N ILE A 225 -7.46 0.53 -13.34
CA ILE A 225 -6.35 0.89 -12.45
C ILE A 225 -5.18 -0.12 -12.56
N ASP A 226 -5.47 -1.42 -12.77
CA ASP A 226 -4.47 -2.48 -13.02
C ASP A 226 -3.88 -2.41 -14.45
N ASN A 227 -3.24 -1.29 -14.79
CA ASN A 227 -2.69 -1.03 -16.11
C ASN A 227 -1.31 -0.37 -16.06
N CYS A 228 -0.42 -0.73 -17.00
CA CYS A 228 0.91 -0.13 -17.08
C CYS A 228 0.89 1.39 -17.29
N GLN A 229 -0.16 1.95 -17.89
CA GLN A 229 -0.31 3.41 -18.08
C GLN A 229 -0.60 4.17 -16.76
N ASN A 230 -1.06 3.46 -15.73
CA ASN A 230 -1.24 3.97 -14.37
C ASN A 230 0.01 3.76 -13.51
N LEU A 231 1.13 3.29 -14.08
CA LEU A 231 2.39 3.13 -13.37
C LEU A 231 3.38 4.25 -13.67
N ILE A 232 4.22 4.54 -12.68
CA ILE A 232 5.46 5.30 -12.83
C ILE A 232 6.61 4.53 -12.21
N TYR A 233 7.81 4.66 -12.79
CA TYR A 233 9.01 4.02 -12.27
C TYR A 233 9.88 5.04 -11.55
N ILE A 234 9.88 4.97 -10.23
CA ILE A 234 10.43 6.00 -9.35
C ILE A 234 11.49 5.46 -8.42
N ASP A 235 12.42 6.30 -7.97
CA ASP A 235 13.45 5.88 -7.02
C ASP A 235 12.82 5.47 -5.67
N THR A 236 13.49 4.57 -4.95
CA THR A 236 12.99 4.01 -3.68
C THR A 236 12.73 5.05 -2.58
N ASN A 237 13.46 6.16 -2.56
CA ASN A 237 13.20 7.23 -1.59
C ASN A 237 11.95 8.02 -1.97
N SER A 238 11.75 8.32 -3.25
CA SER A 238 10.51 8.91 -3.74
C SER A 238 9.32 7.99 -3.52
N HIS A 239 9.47 6.69 -3.79
CA HIS A 239 8.43 5.68 -3.50
C HIS A 239 8.07 5.70 -2.02
N LYS A 240 9.06 5.78 -1.12
CA LYS A 240 8.84 5.90 0.31
C LYS A 240 8.06 7.16 0.71
N ILE A 241 8.21 8.28 0.00
CA ILE A 241 7.38 9.47 0.22
C ILE A 241 5.91 9.12 -0.07
N PHE A 242 5.63 8.53 -1.23
CA PHE A 242 4.27 8.08 -1.58
C PHE A 242 3.79 6.88 -0.76
N THR A 243 4.66 6.14 -0.07
CA THR A 243 4.27 5.02 0.80
C THR A 243 4.24 5.40 2.27
N LEU A 244 4.82 6.50 2.75
CA LEU A 244 4.84 6.83 4.18
C LEU A 244 4.24 8.21 4.51
N ASP A 245 4.36 9.20 3.61
CA ASP A 245 3.86 10.55 3.86
C ASP A 245 2.34 10.62 3.61
N LYS A 246 1.57 10.99 4.64
CA LYS A 246 0.11 11.03 4.61
C LYS A 246 -0.47 12.12 3.69
N SER A 247 0.30 13.18 3.42
CA SER A 247 -0.11 14.26 2.51
C SER A 247 0.30 13.93 1.08
N ALA A 248 1.57 13.57 0.87
CA ALA A 248 2.11 13.27 -0.47
C ALA A 248 1.44 12.06 -1.11
N LYS A 249 0.94 11.09 -0.33
CA LYS A 249 0.10 9.97 -0.80
C LYS A 249 -1.15 10.34 -1.58
N LYS A 250 -1.69 11.52 -1.30
CA LYS A 250 -2.88 11.99 -1.99
C LYS A 250 -2.55 12.56 -3.36
N ALA A 251 -1.26 12.67 -3.68
CA ALA A 251 -0.77 13.13 -4.97
C ALA A 251 -0.99 12.06 -6.05
N ILE A 252 -2.20 12.03 -6.58
CA ILE A 252 -2.69 11.01 -7.52
C ILE A 252 -2.94 11.58 -8.93
N ARG A 253 -2.94 12.91 -9.09
CA ARG A 253 -3.08 13.52 -10.41
C ARG A 253 -1.69 13.70 -11.01
N LEU A 254 -1.45 12.98 -12.10
CA LEU A 254 -0.23 13.14 -12.90
C LEU A 254 -0.35 14.37 -13.80
N ASP A 255 0.72 15.16 -13.83
CA ASP A 255 1.01 16.17 -14.85
C ASP A 255 2.51 16.16 -15.19
N PHE A 256 2.93 16.95 -16.17
CA PHE A 256 4.33 17.10 -16.55
C PHE A 256 4.75 18.56 -16.67
N ARG A 257 5.93 18.89 -16.14
CA ARG A 257 6.64 20.15 -16.38
C ARG A 257 7.87 19.84 -17.20
N ASP A 258 7.77 20.07 -18.50
CA ASP A 258 8.75 19.57 -19.48
C ASP A 258 8.92 18.04 -19.36
N LYS A 259 10.03 17.55 -18.80
CA LYS A 259 10.27 16.11 -18.58
C LYS A 259 10.03 15.67 -17.13
N ASP A 260 9.89 16.61 -16.20
CA ASP A 260 9.66 16.27 -14.80
C ASP A 260 8.20 15.85 -14.61
N ALA A 261 7.98 14.75 -13.89
CA ALA A 261 6.63 14.36 -13.51
C ALA A 261 6.20 15.13 -12.27
N VAL A 262 4.97 15.61 -12.27
CA VAL A 262 4.34 16.30 -11.15
C VAL A 262 3.16 15.47 -10.71
N LEU A 263 3.13 15.10 -9.43
CA LEU A 263 1.96 14.49 -8.82
C LEU A 263 1.35 15.50 -7.85
N ASP A 264 0.04 15.75 -7.95
CA ASP A 264 -0.65 16.67 -7.04
C ASP A 264 -1.93 16.08 -6.43
N ASN A 265 -2.31 16.64 -5.29
CA ASN A 265 -3.43 16.15 -4.47
C ASN A 265 -4.77 16.86 -4.72
N LEU A 266 -4.92 17.55 -5.86
CA LEU A 266 -6.09 18.35 -6.27
C LEU A 266 -6.41 19.55 -5.36
N ILE A 267 -5.69 19.75 -4.26
CA ILE A 267 -5.90 20.84 -3.29
C ILE A 267 -4.69 21.77 -3.16
N GLY A 268 -3.67 21.59 -4.03
CA GLY A 268 -2.56 22.52 -4.21
C GLY A 268 -1.20 22.05 -3.69
N ASP A 269 -1.10 20.87 -3.08
CA ASP A 269 0.21 20.29 -2.75
C ASP A 269 0.71 19.44 -3.93
N GLU A 270 1.99 19.60 -4.25
CA GLU A 270 2.63 18.93 -5.38
C GLU A 270 3.92 18.23 -4.95
N VAL A 271 4.19 17.09 -5.58
CA VAL A 271 5.45 16.36 -5.52
C VAL A 271 6.05 16.35 -6.91
N VAL A 272 7.26 16.88 -7.03
CA VAL A 272 7.99 16.93 -8.31
C VAL A 272 9.03 15.83 -8.33
N LEU A 273 8.97 14.98 -9.35
CA LEU A 273 9.92 13.90 -9.60
C LEU A 273 10.80 14.27 -10.79
N LYS A 274 12.09 14.49 -10.52
CA LYS A 274 13.05 14.90 -11.55
C LYS A 274 13.33 13.77 -12.53
N TYR A 275 13.25 14.08 -13.82
CA TYR A 275 13.50 13.10 -14.88
C TYR A 275 14.91 12.51 -14.74
N THR A 276 15.03 11.19 -14.92
CA THR A 276 16.24 10.36 -14.72
C THR A 276 16.77 10.23 -13.30
N ASP A 277 16.59 11.26 -12.46
CA ASP A 277 17.03 11.25 -11.05
C ASP A 277 16.03 10.51 -10.16
N ASN A 278 14.76 10.91 -10.21
CA ASN A 278 13.69 10.35 -9.37
C ASN A 278 12.69 9.51 -10.14
N ILE A 279 12.54 9.74 -11.45
CA ILE A 279 11.59 9.02 -12.29
C ILE A 279 12.18 8.67 -13.65
N ARG A 280 11.87 7.48 -14.16
CA ARG A 280 12.30 7.00 -15.47
C ARG A 280 11.12 6.49 -16.30
N TYR A 281 10.98 7.01 -17.51
CA TYR A 281 9.91 6.64 -18.44
C TYR A 281 10.27 7.12 -19.85
N LYS A 282 9.61 6.59 -20.89
CA LYS A 282 9.74 7.09 -22.25
C LYS A 282 8.97 8.41 -22.43
N VAL A 283 9.69 9.50 -22.70
CA VAL A 283 9.11 10.85 -22.89
C VAL A 283 7.99 10.89 -23.93
N ALA A 284 8.11 10.11 -25.02
CA ALA A 284 7.05 10.05 -26.04
C ALA A 284 5.69 9.49 -25.54
N LEU A 285 5.64 8.93 -24.33
CA LEU A 285 4.41 8.40 -23.73
C LEU A 285 3.72 9.38 -22.75
N GLN A 286 4.27 10.58 -22.50
CA GLN A 286 3.72 11.54 -21.54
C GLN A 286 2.23 11.82 -21.76
N GLU A 287 1.85 12.19 -22.98
CA GLU A 287 0.46 12.56 -23.30
C GLU A 287 -0.48 11.37 -23.07
N ARG A 288 -0.04 10.16 -23.44
CA ARG A 288 -0.81 8.93 -23.24
C ARG A 288 -1.00 8.64 -21.75
N MET A 289 0.06 8.73 -20.94
CA MET A 289 -0.03 8.56 -19.49
C MET A 289 -0.95 9.61 -18.87
N LEU A 290 -0.78 10.88 -19.25
CA LEU A 290 -1.58 11.99 -18.75
C LEU A 290 -3.07 11.78 -19.03
N LYS A 291 -3.41 11.47 -20.29
CA LYS A 291 -4.79 11.22 -20.72
C LYS A 291 -5.40 10.02 -19.97
N TYR A 292 -4.63 8.94 -19.83
CA TYR A 292 -5.09 7.75 -19.13
C TYR A 292 -5.44 8.04 -17.66
N ASN A 293 -4.53 8.69 -16.93
CA ASN A 293 -4.70 8.98 -15.52
C ASN A 293 -5.80 10.02 -15.26
N LYS A 294 -5.98 11.00 -16.15
CA LYS A 294 -7.13 11.93 -16.08
C LYS A 294 -8.46 11.20 -16.21
N VAL A 295 -8.58 10.26 -17.15
CA VAL A 295 -9.79 9.43 -17.31
C VAL A 295 -10.07 8.61 -16.05
N LEU A 296 -9.05 8.00 -15.42
CA LEU A 296 -9.22 7.27 -14.15
C LEU A 296 -9.79 8.13 -13.02
N LEU A 297 -9.47 9.42 -13.02
CA LEU A 297 -9.96 10.39 -12.03
C LEU A 297 -11.26 11.10 -12.45
N GLY A 298 -11.74 10.88 -13.68
CA GLY A 298 -12.90 11.59 -14.24
C GLY A 298 -12.64 13.07 -14.55
N LEU A 299 -11.40 13.41 -14.95
CA LEU A 299 -10.93 14.76 -15.30
C LEU A 299 -10.75 14.96 -16.81
#